data_AF-A0A916VHS8-F1
#
_entry.id   AF-A0A916VHS8-F1
#
_cell.length_a   1.000
_cell.length_b   1.000
_cell.length_c   1.000
_cell.angle_alpha   90.00
_cell.angle_beta   90.00
_cell.angle_gamma   90.00
#
_symmetry.space_group_name_H-M   'P 1'
#
loop_
_entity.id
_entity.type
_entity.pdbx_description
1 polymer ?
#
loop_
_entity_poly.entity_id
_entity_poly.type
_entity_poly.pdbx_seq_one_letter_code
_entity_poly.pdbx_strand_id
1 'polypeptide(L)'
;MYKNFDSNDLSYREFFFTTAEDFGGKGRSGLKYVARKNVNDPFPAKGAYFGCISEGEEKNGAYSDLSIVVFPSNEADDLQDRWMIALVVGSLGFKNDYDLVTLPGTRRMFTKHLLGNDLTKESFVKNDFLDVESQDGFKSFCDNNEIPDTLANAIKNYGKVILAASVINPNNELACKETIGRYLGLYAMVRDWPTSNAKRKKVQEAVLIDDSKLNEEAEIKKLLGQRKYVVLQGAPGTGKTRMAKKITAESSNVFFTQFHAETSYSDFVYGILPNVNAENLQYQAHEGIFVQAIKTAQAKADEPVYLIIDEINRANLASVLGPAFYLFEPTMANSGVKIEVCPGLALTKLPENLYVIATMNTADRSLAVVDFALRRRFAWYTLVPHAVKPDSGYKFCQKEFNDISDIFEKYATDEELNLQPGQAYFIVSEHDQGDEIKTRLQYEVMPLIKEYLANGMLARSKDDFVDYFRRTIHEEMFR
;
A
#
# COMPACT_ATOMS: atom_id res chain seq x y z
N MET A 1 42.64 6.57 15.05
CA MET A 1 42.84 8.04 15.16
C MET A 1 41.49 8.64 14.83
N TYR A 2 40.80 9.23 15.79
CA TYR A 2 39.48 9.83 15.55
C TYR A 2 39.61 11.10 14.69
N LYS A 3 38.62 11.41 13.85
CA LYS A 3 38.60 12.65 13.06
C LYS A 3 38.44 13.85 13.98
N ASN A 4 39.08 14.96 13.61
CA ASN A 4 38.76 16.26 14.16
C ASN A 4 37.48 16.77 13.49
N PHE A 5 36.60 17.38 14.28
CA PHE A 5 35.39 18.03 13.80
C PHE A 5 35.73 19.09 12.74
N ASP A 6 35.15 18.97 11.55
CA ASP A 6 35.46 19.83 10.40
C ASP A 6 34.23 20.68 9.96
N SER A 7 34.49 21.66 9.10
CA SER A 7 33.54 22.57 8.47
C SER A 7 32.33 21.89 7.83
N ASN A 8 32.49 20.68 7.29
CA ASN A 8 31.39 19.90 6.70
C ASN A 8 30.36 19.46 7.77
N ASP A 9 30.80 19.12 8.98
CA ASP A 9 29.89 18.69 10.07
C ASP A 9 29.06 19.86 10.62
N LEU A 10 29.64 21.06 10.61
CA LEU A 10 28.93 22.30 10.88
C LEU A 10 27.88 22.60 9.80
N SER A 11 28.20 22.32 8.53
CA SER A 11 27.28 22.49 7.40
C SER A 11 26.04 21.61 7.52
N TYR A 12 26.19 20.33 7.91
CA TYR A 12 25.03 19.43 8.08
C TYR A 12 24.11 19.88 9.22
N ARG A 13 24.68 20.36 10.32
CA ARG A 13 23.89 20.87 11.45
C ARG A 13 23.15 22.15 11.07
N GLU A 14 23.80 23.07 10.37
CA GLU A 14 23.18 24.30 9.88
C GLU A 14 22.07 24.00 8.87
N PHE A 15 22.34 23.09 7.93
CA PHE A 15 21.35 22.59 6.99
C PHE A 15 20.14 22.00 7.72
N PHE A 16 20.35 21.08 8.67
CA PHE A 16 19.26 20.44 9.42
C PHE A 16 18.30 21.45 10.07
N PHE A 17 18.82 22.42 10.82
CA PHE A 17 17.97 23.39 11.51
C PHE A 17 17.35 24.41 10.54
N THR A 18 18.08 24.84 9.52
CA THR A 18 17.54 25.73 8.47
C THR A 18 16.39 25.07 7.73
N THR A 19 16.54 23.81 7.33
CA THR A 19 15.50 23.01 6.68
C THR A 19 14.29 22.81 7.59
N ALA A 20 14.50 22.53 8.88
CA ALA A 20 13.40 22.42 9.84
C ALA A 20 12.58 23.72 9.96
N GLU A 21 13.24 24.89 10.00
CA GLU A 21 12.56 26.19 9.99
C GLU A 21 11.78 26.42 8.69
N ASP A 22 12.40 26.09 7.56
CA ASP A 22 11.82 26.21 6.21
C ASP A 22 10.56 25.36 6.02
N PHE A 23 10.51 24.18 6.65
CA PHE A 23 9.33 23.31 6.67
C PHE A 23 8.25 23.73 7.66
N GLY A 24 8.49 24.79 8.45
CA GLY A 24 7.50 25.34 9.37
C GLY A 24 7.77 25.12 10.84
N GLY A 25 8.92 24.54 11.19
CA GLY A 25 9.39 24.43 12.58
C GLY A 25 9.60 25.78 13.28
N LYS A 26 9.49 26.91 12.55
CA LYS A 26 9.44 28.26 13.09
C LYS A 26 8.14 28.96 12.71
N GLY A 27 7.36 29.29 13.73
CA GLY A 27 6.14 30.10 13.65
C GLY A 27 6.39 31.57 13.97
N ARG A 28 5.30 32.35 14.06
CA ARG A 28 5.37 33.76 14.48
C ARG A 28 5.76 33.93 15.96
N SER A 29 5.37 32.97 16.80
CA SER A 29 5.60 32.96 18.25
C SER A 29 6.96 32.37 18.67
N GLY A 30 7.73 31.80 17.73
CA GLY A 30 9.01 31.15 18.02
C GLY A 30 9.17 29.80 17.33
N LEU A 31 10.12 29.01 17.82
CA LEU A 31 10.36 27.64 17.36
C LEU A 31 9.28 26.70 17.92
N LYS A 32 8.78 25.81 17.08
CA LYS A 32 7.84 24.72 17.41
C LYS A 32 8.55 23.42 17.80
N TYR A 33 9.80 23.54 18.22
CA TYR A 33 10.66 22.43 18.62
C TYR A 33 11.80 22.97 19.49
N VAL A 34 12.43 22.07 20.24
CA VAL A 34 13.66 22.40 20.96
C VAL A 34 14.85 21.84 20.20
N ALA A 35 15.75 22.74 19.78
CA ALA A 35 16.99 22.38 19.10
C ALA A 35 18.00 21.84 20.13
N ARG A 36 18.34 20.56 20.04
CA ARG A 36 19.43 19.96 20.83
C ARG A 36 20.67 19.79 19.97
N LYS A 37 21.81 20.14 20.54
CA LYS A 37 23.13 20.01 19.90
C LYS A 37 24.20 19.78 20.97
N ASN A 38 25.07 18.81 20.76
CA ASN A 38 26.25 18.62 21.59
C ASN A 38 27.35 19.56 21.10
N VAL A 39 27.40 20.75 21.71
CA VAL A 39 28.34 21.81 21.34
C VAL A 39 29.78 21.46 21.73
N ASN A 40 29.95 20.66 22.79
CA ASN A 40 31.26 20.35 23.36
C ASN A 40 31.85 19.01 22.85
N ASP A 41 31.01 18.14 22.28
CA ASP A 41 31.42 16.85 21.76
C ASP A 41 30.63 16.56 20.47
N PRO A 42 31.22 16.87 19.31
CA PRO A 42 30.55 16.69 18.03
C PRO A 42 30.39 15.24 17.61
N PHE A 43 31.15 14.33 18.22
CA PHE A 43 31.06 12.90 18.01
C PHE A 43 30.90 12.20 19.36
N PRO A 44 29.76 12.43 20.02
CA PRO A 44 29.55 11.98 21.38
C PRO A 44 29.71 10.48 21.47
N ALA A 45 30.71 10.02 22.24
CA ALA A 45 30.88 8.60 22.58
C ALA A 45 29.63 8.00 23.25
N LYS A 46 28.71 8.88 23.72
CA LYS A 46 27.39 8.59 24.28
C LYS A 46 26.36 9.60 23.78
N GLY A 47 25.66 9.35 22.67
CA GLY A 47 24.43 10.08 22.35
C GLY A 47 24.26 10.55 20.92
N ALA A 48 23.16 11.25 20.67
CA ALA A 48 22.91 11.98 19.44
C ALA A 48 23.72 13.28 19.41
N TYR A 49 24.18 13.70 18.24
CA TYR A 49 24.93 14.95 18.07
C TYR A 49 24.00 16.16 17.95
N PHE A 50 22.94 16.07 17.14
CA PHE A 50 21.91 17.10 17.07
C PHE A 50 20.53 16.50 16.76
N GLY A 51 19.49 17.26 17.06
CA GLY A 51 18.12 16.85 16.78
C GLY A 51 17.06 17.90 17.10
N CYS A 52 15.86 17.65 16.59
CA CYS A 52 14.63 18.36 16.94
C CYS A 52 13.85 17.50 17.93
N ILE A 53 13.68 17.98 19.16
CA ILE A 53 12.79 17.35 20.14
C ILE A 53 11.52 18.16 20.34
N SER A 54 10.53 17.57 21.02
CA SER A 54 9.21 18.16 21.26
C SER A 54 9.29 19.57 21.87
N GLU A 55 8.32 20.42 21.53
CA GLU A 55 8.21 21.78 22.07
C GLU A 55 7.96 21.74 23.58
N GLY A 56 8.66 22.60 24.34
CA GLY A 56 8.52 22.67 25.80
C GLY A 56 9.42 21.73 26.59
N GLU A 57 10.16 20.82 25.93
CA GLU A 57 11.16 19.98 26.59
C GLU A 57 12.42 20.76 27.00
N GLU A 58 13.18 20.23 27.95
CA GLU A 58 14.43 20.86 28.38
C GLU A 58 15.54 20.72 27.32
N LYS A 59 16.50 21.66 27.31
CA LYS A 59 17.64 21.62 26.39
C LYS A 59 18.65 20.52 26.70
N ASN A 60 18.63 19.96 27.91
CA ASN A 60 19.52 18.92 28.39
C ASN A 60 18.73 17.85 29.17
N GLY A 61 19.32 16.68 29.38
CA GLY A 61 18.74 15.61 30.19
C GLY A 61 17.77 14.70 29.42
N ALA A 62 17.07 13.82 30.14
CA ALA A 62 16.04 12.97 29.56
C ALA A 62 14.85 13.82 29.06
N TYR A 63 14.14 13.33 28.05
CA TYR A 63 13.00 14.04 27.45
C TYR A 63 11.94 13.03 27.01
N SER A 64 10.72 13.51 26.74
CA SER A 64 9.59 12.72 26.24
C SER A 64 9.33 12.93 24.74
N ASP A 65 8.42 12.14 24.17
CA ASP A 65 7.78 12.37 22.86
C ASP A 65 8.69 12.14 21.64
N LEU A 66 8.10 12.24 20.44
CA LEU A 66 8.78 12.01 19.17
C LEU A 66 9.85 13.06 18.90
N SER A 67 10.96 12.61 18.34
CA SER A 67 12.07 13.47 17.96
C SER A 67 12.80 12.92 16.74
N ILE A 68 13.45 13.81 15.99
CA ILE A 68 14.45 13.43 15.00
C ILE A 68 15.82 13.70 15.59
N VAL A 69 16.69 12.71 15.50
CA VAL A 69 18.06 12.77 16.00
C VAL A 69 19.04 12.25 14.96
N VAL A 70 20.21 12.85 14.91
CA VAL A 70 21.35 12.41 14.09
C VAL A 70 22.47 11.94 15.01
N PHE A 71 22.94 10.72 14.75
CA PHE A 71 24.04 10.04 15.43
C PHE A 71 25.21 9.91 14.45
N PRO A 72 26.20 10.81 14.51
CA PRO A 72 27.37 10.71 13.66
C PRO A 72 28.35 9.67 14.19
N SER A 73 28.97 8.92 13.29
CA SER A 73 30.15 8.13 13.57
C SER A 73 31.42 8.98 13.47
N ASN A 74 32.51 8.49 14.05
CA ASN A 74 33.81 9.16 14.03
C ASN A 74 34.91 8.18 13.64
N GLU A 75 34.72 7.48 12.53
CA GLU A 75 35.69 6.48 12.06
C GLU A 75 36.93 7.15 11.46
N ALA A 76 38.07 6.50 11.63
CA ALA A 76 39.37 7.00 11.14
C ALA A 76 39.48 6.95 9.60
N ASP A 77 38.72 6.06 8.96
CA ASP A 77 38.68 5.85 7.52
C ASP A 77 37.37 6.44 6.97
N ASP A 78 37.49 7.43 6.08
CA ASP A 78 36.36 8.07 5.41
C ASP A 78 35.43 7.07 4.72
N LEU A 79 35.98 5.97 4.19
CA LEU A 79 35.20 4.96 3.49
C LEU A 79 34.26 4.19 4.44
N GLN A 80 34.62 4.11 5.72
CA GLN A 80 33.87 3.41 6.77
C GLN A 80 32.95 4.34 7.56
N ASP A 81 32.99 5.65 7.29
CA ASP A 81 32.16 6.61 8.01
C ASP A 81 30.68 6.49 7.61
N ARG A 82 29.81 6.31 8.61
CA ARG A 82 28.37 6.06 8.46
C ARG A 82 27.61 6.66 9.63
N TRP A 83 26.89 7.74 9.35
CA TRP A 83 26.00 8.35 10.34
C TRP A 83 24.65 7.64 10.33
N MET A 84 23.90 7.80 11.41
CA MET A 84 22.52 7.34 11.50
C MET A 84 21.60 8.52 11.78
N ILE A 85 20.53 8.65 11.00
CA ILE A 85 19.40 9.53 11.32
C ILE A 85 18.22 8.67 11.73
N ALA A 86 17.52 9.08 12.79
CA ALA A 86 16.41 8.31 13.32
C ALA A 86 15.24 9.17 13.80
N LEU A 87 14.03 8.61 13.63
CA LEU A 87 12.85 8.97 14.41
C LEU A 87 12.93 8.16 15.72
N VAL A 88 12.91 8.86 16.85
CA VAL A 88 13.01 8.24 18.17
C VAL A 88 11.97 8.80 19.13
N VAL A 89 11.62 7.99 20.12
CA VAL A 89 10.89 8.44 21.30
C VAL A 89 11.92 8.87 22.35
N GLY A 90 11.68 9.99 23.02
CA GLY A 90 12.50 10.40 24.15
C GLY A 90 12.58 9.31 25.23
N SER A 91 13.66 9.27 26.00
CA SER A 91 13.89 8.21 27.01
C SER A 91 12.88 8.20 28.16
N LEU A 92 12.07 9.25 28.31
CA LEU A 92 10.94 9.30 29.25
C LEU A 92 9.64 8.75 28.64
N GLY A 93 9.66 8.26 27.40
CA GLY A 93 8.50 7.71 26.69
C GLY A 93 7.55 8.80 26.16
N PHE A 94 6.32 8.38 25.88
CA PHE A 94 5.27 9.27 25.37
C PHE A 94 4.64 10.11 26.49
N LYS A 95 4.45 11.40 26.22
CA LYS A 95 3.75 12.34 27.09
C LYS A 95 2.56 12.98 26.36
N ASN A 96 2.79 13.51 25.16
CA ASN A 96 1.76 14.14 24.32
C ASN A 96 1.57 13.43 22.98
N ASP A 97 2.56 12.67 22.53
CA ASP A 97 2.55 12.10 21.18
C ASP A 97 1.96 10.71 21.08
N TYR A 98 1.43 10.16 22.19
CA TYR A 98 0.85 8.82 22.22
C TYR A 98 -0.21 8.66 21.13
N ASP A 99 -1.15 9.60 21.00
CA ASP A 99 -2.20 9.51 20.00
C ASP A 99 -1.63 9.55 18.57
N LEU A 100 -0.59 10.35 18.31
CA LEU A 100 0.07 10.43 17.00
C LEU A 100 0.65 9.08 16.58
N VAL A 101 1.34 8.38 17.48
CA VAL A 101 1.94 7.08 17.13
C VAL A 101 0.94 5.93 17.09
N THR A 102 -0.22 6.04 17.76
CA THR A 102 -1.28 5.02 17.66
C THR A 102 -2.01 5.07 16.31
N LEU A 103 -1.88 6.15 15.53
CA LEU A 103 -2.46 6.23 14.20
C LEU A 103 -1.68 5.34 13.23
N PRO A 104 -2.35 4.39 12.52
CA PRO A 104 -1.68 3.55 11.53
C PRO A 104 -0.94 4.36 10.46
N GLY A 105 -1.48 5.51 10.08
CA GLY A 105 -0.90 6.39 9.07
C GLY A 105 0.47 6.93 9.43
N THR A 106 0.76 7.14 10.72
CA THR A 106 2.09 7.64 11.14
C THR A 106 3.17 6.65 10.76
N ARG A 107 3.02 5.38 11.16
CA ARG A 107 3.99 4.34 10.77
C ARG A 107 4.03 4.16 9.25
N ARG A 108 2.86 4.07 8.59
CA ARG A 108 2.78 3.85 7.14
C ARG A 108 3.47 4.95 6.35
N MET A 109 3.35 6.21 6.76
CA MET A 109 4.02 7.34 6.13
C MET A 109 5.54 7.15 6.16
N PHE A 110 6.14 6.77 7.30
CA PHE A 110 7.57 6.47 7.37
C PHE A 110 7.93 5.26 6.50
N THR A 111 7.16 4.17 6.56
CA THR A 111 7.37 2.97 5.72
C THR A 111 7.39 3.33 4.22
N LYS A 112 6.36 4.04 3.75
CA LYS A 112 6.18 4.41 2.33
C LYS A 112 7.31 5.31 1.84
N HIS A 113 7.61 6.37 2.58
CA HIS A 113 8.57 7.38 2.12
C HIS A 113 10.04 7.01 2.36
N LEU A 114 10.33 6.14 3.33
CA LEU A 114 11.69 5.63 3.51
C LEU A 114 11.95 4.43 2.61
N LEU A 115 11.12 3.37 2.68
CA LEU A 115 11.39 2.13 1.96
C LEU A 115 11.07 2.20 0.46
N GLY A 116 10.19 3.12 0.05
CA GLY A 116 9.85 3.34 -1.35
C GLY A 116 10.87 4.18 -2.13
N ASN A 117 11.94 4.66 -1.49
CA ASN A 117 12.94 5.52 -2.12
C ASN A 117 14.29 4.82 -2.21
N ASP A 118 14.95 4.86 -3.37
CA ASP A 118 16.22 4.17 -3.59
C ASP A 118 17.34 4.56 -2.61
N LEU A 119 17.36 5.80 -2.13
CA LEU A 119 18.37 6.28 -1.17
C LEU A 119 18.18 5.72 0.24
N THR A 120 16.94 5.36 0.59
CA THR A 120 16.53 4.95 1.94
C THR A 120 15.83 3.58 1.96
N LYS A 121 15.93 2.80 0.89
CA LYS A 121 15.23 1.49 0.81
C LYS A 121 15.71 0.46 1.83
N GLU A 122 16.93 0.64 2.34
CA GLU A 122 17.53 -0.22 3.36
C GLU A 122 17.24 0.27 4.79
N SER A 123 16.44 1.32 4.95
CA SER A 123 16.06 1.88 6.25
C SER A 123 15.30 0.88 7.12
N PHE A 124 15.43 1.06 8.42
CA PHE A 124 14.63 0.39 9.42
C PHE A 124 13.36 1.17 9.72
N VAL A 125 12.22 0.49 9.78
CA VAL A 125 10.96 1.01 10.33
C VAL A 125 10.36 -0.07 11.23
N LYS A 126 10.14 0.26 12.50
CA LYS A 126 9.60 -0.67 13.49
C LYS A 126 8.16 -1.05 13.13
N ASN A 127 7.80 -2.32 13.37
CA ASN A 127 6.46 -2.84 13.09
C ASN A 127 5.39 -2.23 14.00
N ASP A 128 5.73 -1.89 15.24
CA ASP A 128 4.82 -1.21 16.15
C ASP A 128 5.51 0.02 16.73
N PHE A 129 4.95 1.21 16.48
CA PHE A 129 5.49 2.46 17.01
C PHE A 129 5.16 2.65 18.50
N LEU A 130 4.26 1.85 19.07
CA LEU A 130 3.95 1.83 20.50
C LEU A 130 4.96 0.97 21.28
N ASP A 131 5.64 0.04 20.62
CA ASP A 131 6.63 -0.80 21.24
C ASP A 131 7.96 -0.06 21.41
N VAL A 132 8.14 0.54 22.58
CA VAL A 132 9.37 1.22 23.02
C VAL A 132 10.28 0.33 23.89
N GLU A 133 9.94 -0.95 24.03
CA GLU A 133 10.64 -1.89 24.92
C GLU A 133 11.49 -2.93 24.17
N SER A 134 11.11 -3.26 22.93
CA SER A 134 11.83 -4.21 22.07
C SER A 134 12.82 -3.52 21.11
N GLN A 135 13.74 -4.32 20.58
CA GLN A 135 14.64 -3.95 19.47
C GLN A 135 14.35 -4.77 18.21
N ASP A 136 13.11 -5.21 18.04
CA ASP A 136 12.74 -6.16 16.98
C ASP A 136 13.07 -5.60 15.60
N GLY A 137 13.87 -6.35 14.84
CA GLY A 137 14.37 -5.97 13.51
C GLY A 137 15.49 -4.92 13.51
N PHE A 138 15.62 -4.06 14.52
CA PHE A 138 16.62 -2.99 14.54
C PHE A 138 18.05 -3.52 14.61
N LYS A 139 18.27 -4.60 15.39
CA LYS A 139 19.57 -5.26 15.47
C LYS A 139 20.00 -5.79 14.09
N SER A 140 19.11 -6.50 13.41
CA SER A 140 19.37 -7.03 12.06
C SER A 140 19.67 -5.92 11.05
N PHE A 141 18.97 -4.78 11.15
CA PHE A 141 19.30 -3.60 10.35
C PHE A 141 20.73 -3.11 10.61
N CYS A 142 21.15 -3.02 11.87
CA CYS A 142 22.51 -2.60 12.20
C CYS A 142 23.57 -3.59 11.68
N ASP A 143 23.32 -4.89 11.85
CA ASP A 143 24.22 -5.96 11.41
C ASP A 143 24.38 -5.96 9.87
N ASN A 144 23.29 -5.74 9.12
CA ASN A 144 23.31 -5.73 7.66
C ASN A 144 23.95 -4.47 7.05
N ASN A 145 23.96 -3.36 7.78
CA ASN A 145 24.47 -2.07 7.28
C ASN A 145 25.87 -1.73 7.80
N GLU A 146 26.54 -2.69 8.47
CA GLU A 146 27.90 -2.53 9.00
C GLU A 146 28.05 -1.23 9.82
N ILE A 147 27.13 -1.00 10.76
CA ILE A 147 27.15 0.23 11.57
C ILE A 147 28.49 0.34 12.33
N PRO A 148 29.17 1.50 12.28
CA PRO A 148 30.47 1.68 12.92
C PRO A 148 30.49 1.43 14.43
N ASP A 149 31.62 0.92 14.92
CA ASP A 149 31.83 0.66 16.36
C ASP A 149 31.66 1.91 17.21
N THR A 150 31.98 3.09 16.66
CA THR A 150 31.74 4.38 17.34
C THR A 150 30.27 4.64 17.68
N LEU A 151 29.32 3.99 16.98
CA LEU A 151 27.88 4.08 17.25
C LEU A 151 27.35 2.95 18.16
N ALA A 152 28.18 1.97 18.55
CA ALA A 152 27.75 0.82 19.34
C ALA A 152 27.07 1.21 20.67
N ASN A 153 27.58 2.25 21.35
CA ASN A 153 26.97 2.76 22.58
C ASN A 153 25.60 3.41 22.32
N ALA A 154 25.44 4.12 21.20
CA ALA A 154 24.16 4.73 20.83
C ALA A 154 23.12 3.64 20.53
N ILE A 155 23.49 2.62 19.76
CA ILE A 155 22.64 1.44 19.49
C ILE A 155 22.23 0.76 20.81
N LYS A 156 23.19 0.50 21.69
CA LYS A 156 22.93 -0.15 22.98
C LYS A 156 21.97 0.65 23.86
N ASN A 157 22.14 1.97 23.94
CA ASN A 157 21.37 2.81 24.86
C ASN A 157 20.00 3.20 24.30
N TYR A 158 19.89 3.40 22.98
CA TYR A 158 18.70 4.00 22.36
C TYR A 158 17.98 3.07 21.38
N GLY A 159 18.53 1.90 21.05
CA GLY A 159 17.95 1.00 20.04
C GLY A 159 16.49 0.59 20.31
N LYS A 160 16.07 0.58 21.59
CA LYS A 160 14.67 0.28 21.95
C LYS A 160 13.69 1.40 21.57
N VAL A 161 14.14 2.65 21.65
CA VAL A 161 13.31 3.83 21.39
C VAL A 161 13.44 4.36 19.96
N ILE A 162 14.23 3.69 19.10
CA ILE A 162 14.31 3.97 17.68
C ILE A 162 13.10 3.36 16.97
N LEU A 163 12.29 4.20 16.34
CA LEU A 163 11.09 3.81 15.60
C LEU A 163 11.37 3.67 14.10
N ALA A 164 12.23 4.53 13.56
CA ALA A 164 12.72 4.42 12.19
C ALA A 164 14.15 4.95 12.09
N ALA A 165 15.01 4.33 11.28
CA ALA A 165 16.41 4.73 11.13
C ALA A 165 16.92 4.51 9.72
N SER A 166 17.82 5.38 9.28
CA SER A 166 18.53 5.26 8.00
C SER A 166 20.01 5.50 8.23
N VAL A 167 20.84 4.75 7.52
CA VAL A 167 22.27 5.01 7.46
C VAL A 167 22.55 6.03 6.37
N ILE A 168 23.38 7.02 6.66
CA ILE A 168 23.78 8.05 5.71
C ILE A 168 25.30 8.13 5.66
N ASN A 169 25.86 8.24 4.45
CA ASN A 169 27.29 8.44 4.27
C ASN A 169 27.59 9.95 4.26
N PRO A 170 28.30 10.50 5.27
CA PRO A 170 28.60 11.92 5.36
C PRO A 170 29.53 12.43 4.24
N ASN A 171 30.20 11.54 3.51
CA ASN A 171 31.02 11.90 2.34
C ASN A 171 30.20 12.05 1.05
N ASN A 172 28.94 11.61 1.05
CA ASN A 172 27.99 11.88 -0.04
C ASN A 172 27.02 12.99 0.39
N GLU A 173 27.45 14.24 0.22
CA GLU A 173 26.74 15.42 0.73
C GLU A 173 25.31 15.53 0.20
N LEU A 174 25.10 15.28 -1.10
CA LEU A 174 23.79 15.35 -1.72
C LEU A 174 22.83 14.32 -1.10
N ALA A 175 23.20 13.04 -1.10
CA ALA A 175 22.35 11.98 -0.58
C ALA A 175 22.10 12.11 0.93
N CYS A 176 23.10 12.58 1.68
CA CYS A 176 23.00 12.87 3.10
C CYS A 176 21.97 13.98 3.37
N LYS A 177 22.08 15.12 2.68
CA LYS A 177 21.15 16.25 2.80
C LYS A 177 19.73 15.89 2.35
N GLU A 178 19.58 15.12 1.28
CA GLU A 178 18.29 14.62 0.82
C GLU A 178 17.62 13.71 1.86
N THR A 179 18.38 12.79 2.46
CA THR A 179 17.88 11.90 3.51
C THR A 179 17.49 12.69 4.78
N ILE A 180 18.32 13.64 5.21
CA ILE A 180 18.00 14.54 6.32
C ILE A 180 16.72 15.34 6.04
N GLY A 181 16.64 15.94 4.86
CA GLY A 181 15.47 16.69 4.41
C GLY A 181 14.22 15.83 4.42
N ARG A 182 14.30 14.57 3.99
CA ARG A 182 13.17 13.65 4.01
C ARG A 182 12.67 13.36 5.42
N TYR A 183 13.56 13.03 6.36
CA TYR A 183 13.18 12.83 7.76
C TYR A 183 12.50 14.08 8.33
N LEU A 184 13.10 15.25 8.14
CA LEU A 184 12.53 16.52 8.59
C LEU A 184 11.17 16.82 7.95
N GLY A 185 10.98 16.47 6.68
CA GLY A 185 9.70 16.58 5.98
C GLY A 185 8.63 15.69 6.61
N LEU A 186 8.93 14.42 6.84
CA LEU A 186 8.03 13.47 7.48
C LEU A 186 7.65 13.93 8.90
N TYR A 187 8.62 14.39 9.69
CA TYR A 187 8.35 14.90 11.03
C TYR A 187 7.55 16.21 10.99
N ALA A 188 7.82 17.10 10.03
CA ALA A 188 7.01 18.29 9.82
C ALA A 188 5.54 17.95 9.50
N MET A 189 5.29 16.86 8.77
CA MET A 189 3.93 16.34 8.52
C MET A 189 3.28 15.81 9.80
N VAL A 190 3.98 14.99 10.59
CA VAL A 190 3.47 14.48 11.89
C VAL A 190 3.14 15.62 12.86
N ARG A 191 3.94 16.68 12.85
CA ARG A 191 3.80 17.84 13.74
C ARG A 191 2.89 18.95 13.22
N ASP A 192 2.30 18.79 12.02
CA ASP A 192 1.54 19.84 11.33
C ASP A 192 2.27 21.21 11.31
N TRP A 193 3.56 21.19 10.98
CA TRP A 193 4.39 22.39 10.86
C TRP A 193 4.03 23.30 9.66
N PRO A 194 3.77 22.78 8.44
CA PRO A 194 3.65 23.62 7.26
C PRO A 194 2.27 24.30 7.16
N THR A 195 2.19 25.55 7.65
CA THR A 195 0.94 26.33 7.68
C THR A 195 0.60 27.07 6.37
N SER A 196 1.53 27.17 5.42
CA SER A 196 1.31 27.85 4.14
C SER A 196 1.54 26.91 2.95
N ASN A 197 0.88 27.20 1.82
CA ASN A 197 1.04 26.39 0.61
C ASN A 197 2.50 26.29 0.14
N ALA A 198 3.29 27.37 0.28
CA ALA A 198 4.70 27.36 -0.05
C ALA A 198 5.50 26.38 0.83
N LYS A 199 5.24 26.35 2.15
CA LYS A 199 5.89 25.41 3.07
C LYS A 199 5.45 23.96 2.81
N ARG A 200 4.15 23.73 2.56
CA ARG A 200 3.62 22.41 2.20
C ARG A 200 4.29 21.87 0.94
N LYS A 201 4.47 22.72 -0.07
CA LYS A 201 5.16 22.32 -1.31
C LYS A 201 6.61 21.90 -1.04
N LYS A 202 7.36 22.67 -0.26
CA LYS A 202 8.74 22.30 0.14
C LYS A 202 8.80 20.95 0.85
N VAL A 203 7.88 20.71 1.79
CA VAL A 203 7.78 19.42 2.50
C VAL A 203 7.47 18.28 1.53
N GLN A 204 6.49 18.46 0.65
CA GLN A 204 6.11 17.48 -0.38
C GLN A 204 7.27 17.16 -1.33
N GLU A 205 8.03 18.16 -1.76
CA GLU A 205 9.24 17.98 -2.59
C GLU A 205 10.30 17.13 -1.86
N ALA A 206 10.48 17.31 -0.56
CA ALA A 206 11.46 16.56 0.22
C ALA A 206 11.07 15.09 0.48
N VAL A 207 9.77 14.80 0.58
CA VAL A 207 9.26 13.43 0.80
C VAL A 207 8.84 12.74 -0.50
N LEU A 208 9.03 13.38 -1.65
CA LEU A 208 8.64 12.85 -2.94
C LEU A 208 9.27 11.47 -3.18
N ILE A 209 8.44 10.53 -3.62
CA ILE A 209 8.85 9.22 -4.11
C ILE A 209 8.80 9.31 -5.63
N ASP A 210 9.83 8.82 -6.32
CA ASP A 210 9.77 8.63 -7.77
C ASP A 210 8.82 7.46 -8.04
N ASP A 211 7.52 7.78 -8.06
CA ASP A 211 6.45 6.83 -8.32
C ASP A 211 6.48 6.55 -9.83
N SER A 212 7.46 5.76 -10.26
CA SER A 212 7.58 5.30 -11.64
C SER A 212 6.21 4.75 -12.03
N LYS A 213 5.55 5.40 -13.01
CA LYS A 213 4.15 5.13 -13.39
C LYS A 213 3.85 3.64 -13.33
N LEU A 214 3.07 3.23 -12.33
CA LEU A 214 2.57 1.86 -12.20
C LEU A 214 1.92 1.47 -13.53
N ASN A 215 2.56 0.56 -14.25
CA ASN A 215 1.97 -0.02 -15.45
C ASN A 215 1.32 -1.34 -15.06
N GLU A 216 0.23 -1.25 -14.30
CA GLU A 216 -0.53 -2.40 -13.80
C GLU A 216 -0.87 -3.38 -14.92
N GLU A 217 -1.23 -2.87 -16.11
CA GLU A 217 -1.55 -3.71 -17.26
C GLU A 217 -0.35 -4.56 -17.70
N ALA A 218 0.84 -3.96 -17.79
CA ALA A 218 2.06 -4.69 -18.17
C ALA A 218 2.47 -5.70 -17.09
N GLU A 219 2.35 -5.34 -15.81
CA GLU A 219 2.65 -6.24 -14.70
C GLU A 219 1.69 -7.44 -14.66
N ILE A 220 0.39 -7.20 -14.81
CA ILE A 220 -0.61 -8.25 -14.84
C ILE A 220 -0.40 -9.14 -16.07
N LYS A 221 -0.12 -8.57 -17.26
CA LYS A 221 0.21 -9.36 -18.46
C LYS A 221 1.44 -10.25 -18.24
N LYS A 222 2.49 -9.72 -17.60
CA LYS A 222 3.69 -10.49 -17.23
C LYS A 222 3.34 -11.62 -16.25
N LEU A 223 2.58 -11.31 -15.20
CA LEU A 223 2.16 -12.29 -14.20
C LEU A 223 1.29 -13.39 -14.82
N LEU A 224 0.37 -13.02 -15.70
CA LEU A 224 -0.50 -13.93 -16.42
C LEU A 224 0.29 -14.85 -17.36
N GLY A 225 1.32 -14.33 -18.03
CA GLY A 225 2.26 -15.13 -18.82
C GLY A 225 3.02 -16.17 -17.99
N GLN A 226 3.41 -15.82 -16.76
CA GLN A 226 4.18 -16.69 -15.86
C GLN A 226 3.32 -17.71 -15.09
N ARG A 227 2.09 -17.33 -14.72
CA ARG A 227 1.26 -18.09 -13.77
C ARG A 227 -0.04 -18.64 -14.37
N LYS A 228 -0.44 -18.19 -15.55
CA LYS A 228 -1.66 -18.56 -16.31
C LYS A 228 -3.00 -18.21 -15.63
N TYR A 229 -3.08 -18.29 -14.30
CA TYR A 229 -4.29 -18.06 -13.52
C TYR A 229 -4.02 -16.93 -12.52
N VAL A 230 -4.71 -15.81 -12.70
CA VAL A 230 -4.53 -14.60 -11.89
C VAL A 230 -5.87 -14.14 -11.32
N VAL A 231 -5.90 -13.83 -10.03
CA VAL A 231 -7.01 -13.14 -9.37
C VAL A 231 -6.61 -11.67 -9.19
N LEU A 232 -7.40 -10.78 -9.78
CA LEU A 232 -7.36 -9.35 -9.56
C LEU A 232 -8.27 -9.03 -8.36
N GLN A 233 -7.67 -8.61 -7.26
CA GLN A 233 -8.41 -8.25 -6.05
C GLN A 233 -8.24 -6.77 -5.72
N GLY A 234 -9.13 -6.22 -4.89
CA GLY A 234 -9.00 -4.85 -4.38
C GLY A 234 -10.35 -4.20 -4.10
N ALA A 235 -10.28 -2.95 -3.66
CA ALA A 235 -11.45 -2.18 -3.26
C ALA A 235 -12.47 -2.00 -4.40
N PRO A 236 -13.74 -1.72 -4.09
CA PRO A 236 -14.74 -1.34 -5.09
C PRO A 236 -14.27 -0.12 -5.90
N GLY A 237 -14.56 -0.13 -7.20
CA GLY A 237 -14.22 1.01 -8.08
C GLY A 237 -12.76 1.11 -8.53
N THR A 238 -11.90 0.12 -8.25
CA THR A 238 -10.50 0.09 -8.74
C THR A 238 -10.36 -0.41 -10.18
N GLY A 239 -11.46 -0.76 -10.85
CA GLY A 239 -11.46 -1.10 -12.28
C GLY A 239 -11.01 -2.52 -12.62
N LYS A 240 -11.04 -3.47 -11.69
CA LYS A 240 -10.63 -4.88 -11.88
C LYS A 240 -11.22 -5.54 -13.13
N THR A 241 -12.54 -5.50 -13.29
CA THR A 241 -13.24 -6.06 -14.46
C THR A 241 -12.89 -5.32 -15.75
N ARG A 242 -12.70 -3.99 -15.68
CA ARG A 242 -12.23 -3.19 -16.82
C ARG A 242 -10.82 -3.59 -17.22
N MET A 243 -9.92 -3.78 -16.25
CA MET A 243 -8.54 -4.24 -16.48
C MET A 243 -8.50 -5.62 -17.12
N ALA A 244 -9.30 -6.57 -16.63
CA ALA A 244 -9.42 -7.90 -17.23
C ALA A 244 -9.85 -7.80 -18.71
N LYS A 245 -10.91 -7.04 -19.01
CA LYS A 245 -11.38 -6.82 -20.39
C LYS A 245 -10.35 -6.11 -21.26
N LYS A 246 -9.61 -5.14 -20.70
CA LYS A 246 -8.56 -4.41 -21.42
C LYS A 246 -7.40 -5.31 -21.80
N ILE A 247 -6.96 -6.18 -20.89
CA ILE A 247 -5.89 -7.15 -21.14
C ILE A 247 -6.26 -8.10 -22.28
N THR A 248 -7.53 -8.48 -22.39
CA THR A 248 -8.02 -9.45 -23.37
C THR A 248 -8.59 -8.80 -24.64
N ALA A 249 -8.55 -7.48 -24.78
CA ALA A 249 -9.26 -6.75 -25.85
C ALA A 249 -8.84 -7.17 -27.27
N GLU A 250 -7.57 -7.54 -27.45
CA GLU A 250 -7.00 -7.98 -28.73
C GLU A 250 -7.22 -9.48 -29.02
N SER A 251 -7.84 -10.23 -28.10
CA SER A 251 -8.08 -11.66 -28.30
C SER A 251 -9.47 -11.93 -28.89
N SER A 252 -9.52 -12.84 -29.86
CA SER A 252 -10.76 -13.35 -30.46
C SER A 252 -11.41 -14.45 -29.62
N ASN A 253 -10.72 -15.01 -28.62
CA ASN A 253 -11.15 -16.17 -27.85
C ASN A 253 -11.31 -15.80 -26.36
N VAL A 254 -12.33 -14.99 -26.05
CA VAL A 254 -12.61 -14.54 -24.69
C VAL A 254 -13.94 -15.09 -24.22
N PHE A 255 -13.90 -15.82 -23.11
CA PHE A 255 -15.05 -16.33 -22.38
C PHE A 255 -15.24 -15.50 -21.12
N PHE A 256 -16.47 -15.07 -20.84
CA PHE A 256 -16.78 -14.24 -19.68
C PHE A 256 -17.96 -14.82 -18.91
N THR A 257 -17.80 -14.96 -17.60
CA THR A 257 -18.89 -15.30 -16.68
C THR A 257 -18.75 -14.48 -15.39
N GLN A 258 -19.85 -14.29 -14.68
CA GLN A 258 -19.88 -13.67 -13.37
C GLN A 258 -20.48 -14.68 -12.38
N PHE A 259 -19.81 -14.87 -11.25
CA PHE A 259 -20.29 -15.76 -10.20
C PHE A 259 -21.31 -15.06 -9.30
N HIS A 260 -22.27 -15.86 -8.84
CA HIS A 260 -23.30 -15.50 -7.88
C HIS A 260 -23.49 -16.66 -6.89
N ALA A 261 -24.22 -16.42 -5.81
CA ALA A 261 -24.38 -17.37 -4.70
C ALA A 261 -24.88 -18.77 -5.13
N GLU A 262 -25.66 -18.82 -6.21
CA GLU A 262 -26.27 -20.03 -6.75
C GLU A 262 -25.51 -20.64 -7.94
N THR A 263 -24.38 -20.05 -8.38
CA THR A 263 -23.58 -20.62 -9.46
C THR A 263 -23.14 -22.03 -9.07
N SER A 264 -23.42 -23.00 -9.93
CA SER A 264 -23.21 -24.42 -9.68
C SER A 264 -22.26 -25.07 -10.69
N TYR A 265 -21.90 -26.32 -10.44
CA TYR A 265 -21.13 -27.14 -11.39
C TYR A 265 -21.82 -27.27 -12.75
N SER A 266 -23.16 -27.36 -12.77
CA SER A 266 -23.95 -27.50 -13.99
C SER A 266 -23.89 -26.28 -14.89
N ASP A 267 -23.72 -25.09 -14.28
CA ASP A 267 -23.64 -23.81 -15.00
C ASP A 267 -22.25 -23.60 -15.59
N PHE A 268 -21.21 -23.95 -14.82
CA PHE A 268 -19.84 -23.61 -15.17
C PHE A 268 -19.09 -24.71 -15.92
N VAL A 269 -19.29 -25.98 -15.54
CA VAL A 269 -18.56 -27.12 -16.08
C VAL A 269 -19.45 -27.97 -16.97
N TYR A 270 -20.42 -28.68 -16.41
CA TYR A 270 -21.26 -29.61 -17.17
C TYR A 270 -22.54 -29.95 -16.43
N GLY A 271 -23.68 -29.87 -17.12
CA GLY A 271 -24.99 -30.18 -16.59
C GLY A 271 -25.84 -30.99 -17.57
N ILE A 272 -26.98 -31.47 -17.06
CA ILE A 272 -28.02 -32.08 -17.88
C ILE A 272 -29.27 -31.21 -17.71
N LEU A 273 -29.70 -30.55 -18.79
CA LEU A 273 -30.83 -29.62 -18.79
C LEU A 273 -32.02 -30.21 -19.55
N PRO A 274 -33.27 -29.89 -19.18
CA PRO A 274 -34.43 -30.26 -19.97
C PRO A 274 -34.41 -29.55 -21.33
N ASN A 275 -34.75 -30.27 -22.39
CA ASN A 275 -34.96 -29.69 -23.71
C ASN A 275 -36.39 -29.16 -23.80
N VAL A 276 -36.54 -27.84 -23.66
CA VAL A 276 -37.84 -27.15 -23.68
C VAL A 276 -38.52 -27.16 -25.06
N ASN A 277 -37.81 -27.55 -26.12
CA ASN A 277 -38.33 -27.61 -27.49
C ASN A 277 -38.75 -29.03 -27.91
N ALA A 278 -38.57 -30.03 -27.06
CA ALA A 278 -38.98 -31.40 -27.35
C ALA A 278 -40.46 -31.63 -26.98
N GLU A 279 -41.20 -32.36 -27.83
CA GLU A 279 -42.60 -32.72 -27.57
C GLU A 279 -42.79 -33.57 -26.30
N ASN A 280 -41.75 -34.30 -25.90
CA ASN A 280 -41.71 -35.11 -24.68
C ASN A 280 -40.53 -34.66 -23.81
N LEU A 281 -40.59 -34.90 -22.49
CA LEU A 281 -39.50 -34.60 -21.56
C LEU A 281 -38.22 -35.31 -22.03
N GLN A 282 -37.29 -34.53 -22.56
CA GLN A 282 -35.97 -34.97 -22.98
C GLN A 282 -34.92 -34.17 -22.22
N TYR A 283 -33.80 -34.82 -21.94
CA TYR A 283 -32.66 -34.22 -21.29
C TYR A 283 -31.52 -34.09 -22.28
N GLN A 284 -30.86 -32.95 -22.30
CA GLN A 284 -29.69 -32.69 -23.14
C GLN A 284 -28.49 -32.31 -22.28
N ALA A 285 -27.32 -32.79 -22.70
CA ALA A 285 -26.05 -32.36 -22.14
C ALA A 285 -25.84 -30.86 -22.39
N HIS A 286 -25.38 -30.16 -21.36
CA HIS A 286 -25.02 -28.76 -21.41
C HIS A 286 -23.58 -28.60 -20.98
N GLU A 287 -22.72 -28.20 -21.91
CA GLU A 287 -21.32 -27.87 -21.62
C GLU A 287 -21.23 -26.44 -21.13
N GLY A 288 -20.78 -26.27 -19.89
CA GLY A 288 -20.59 -24.97 -19.28
C GLY A 288 -19.40 -24.22 -19.88
N ILE A 289 -19.30 -22.94 -19.54
CA ILE A 289 -18.32 -22.02 -20.13
C ILE A 289 -16.86 -22.47 -19.96
N PHE A 290 -16.55 -23.18 -18.87
CA PHE A 290 -15.21 -23.72 -18.62
C PHE A 290 -14.83 -24.81 -19.64
N VAL A 291 -15.76 -25.72 -19.93
CA VAL A 291 -15.56 -26.79 -20.92
C VAL A 291 -15.44 -26.21 -22.33
N GLN A 292 -16.26 -25.21 -22.65
CA GLN A 292 -16.17 -24.50 -23.93
C GLN A 292 -14.79 -23.86 -24.11
N ALA A 293 -14.28 -23.14 -23.09
CA ALA A 293 -12.97 -22.52 -23.13
C ALA A 293 -11.83 -23.54 -23.30
N ILE A 294 -11.90 -24.69 -22.60
CA ILE A 294 -10.93 -25.78 -22.76
C ILE A 294 -10.94 -26.31 -24.19
N LYS A 295 -12.11 -26.62 -24.74
CA LYS A 295 -12.22 -27.18 -26.09
C LYS A 295 -11.73 -26.20 -27.14
N THR A 296 -12.03 -24.91 -27.00
CA THR A 296 -11.49 -23.86 -27.88
C THR A 296 -9.98 -23.78 -27.76
N ALA A 297 -9.41 -23.85 -26.55
CA ALA A 297 -7.96 -23.82 -26.35
C ALA A 297 -7.26 -25.04 -26.97
N GLN A 298 -7.88 -26.22 -26.91
CA GLN A 298 -7.39 -27.43 -27.60
C GLN A 298 -7.46 -27.31 -29.13
N ALA A 299 -8.55 -26.74 -29.65
CA ALA A 299 -8.74 -26.56 -31.10
C ALA A 299 -7.83 -25.48 -31.70
N LYS A 300 -7.45 -24.48 -30.91
CA LYS A 300 -6.65 -23.33 -31.33
C LYS A 300 -5.35 -23.22 -30.53
N ALA A 301 -4.52 -24.25 -30.58
CA ALA A 301 -3.33 -24.38 -29.74
C ALA A 301 -2.35 -23.18 -29.83
N ASP A 302 -2.32 -22.48 -30.97
CA ASP A 302 -1.42 -21.34 -31.21
C ASP A 302 -2.02 -19.97 -30.83
N GLU A 303 -3.31 -19.92 -30.46
CA GLU A 303 -3.99 -18.68 -30.06
C GLU A 303 -4.25 -18.67 -28.55
N PRO A 304 -4.07 -17.52 -27.86
CA PRO A 304 -4.43 -17.42 -26.45
C PRO A 304 -5.95 -17.44 -26.27
N VAL A 305 -6.41 -18.27 -25.33
CA VAL A 305 -7.81 -18.33 -24.88
C VAL A 305 -7.91 -17.78 -23.47
N TYR A 306 -8.82 -16.83 -23.26
CA TYR A 306 -9.01 -16.21 -21.96
C TYR A 306 -10.36 -16.59 -21.38
N LEU A 307 -10.37 -16.98 -20.11
CA LEU A 307 -11.56 -17.14 -19.30
C LEU A 307 -11.57 -16.10 -18.19
N ILE A 308 -12.52 -15.18 -18.26
CA ILE A 308 -12.75 -14.16 -17.25
C ILE A 308 -13.84 -14.63 -16.29
N ILE A 309 -13.52 -14.69 -15.00
CA ILE A 309 -14.45 -15.05 -13.91
C ILE A 309 -14.62 -13.83 -13.01
N ASP A 310 -15.69 -13.09 -13.22
CA ASP A 310 -15.98 -11.91 -12.41
C ASP A 310 -16.59 -12.32 -11.06
N GLU A 311 -16.21 -11.64 -9.99
CA GLU A 311 -16.73 -11.89 -8.62
C GLU A 311 -16.53 -13.34 -8.13
N ILE A 312 -15.32 -13.90 -8.31
CA ILE A 312 -15.01 -15.32 -8.06
C ILE A 312 -15.33 -15.81 -6.63
N ASN A 313 -15.34 -14.91 -5.64
CA ASN A 313 -15.66 -15.21 -4.25
C ASN A 313 -17.17 -15.30 -3.97
N ARG A 314 -18.04 -14.93 -4.92
CA ARG A 314 -19.51 -15.00 -4.74
C ARG A 314 -20.08 -16.40 -4.85
N ALA A 315 -19.29 -17.38 -5.28
CA ALA A 315 -19.68 -18.79 -5.31
C ALA A 315 -18.63 -19.66 -4.60
N ASN A 316 -19.03 -20.86 -4.17
CA ASN A 316 -18.09 -21.84 -3.68
C ASN A 316 -17.31 -22.46 -4.85
N LEU A 317 -16.11 -21.94 -5.12
CA LEU A 317 -15.32 -22.37 -6.28
C LEU A 317 -15.05 -23.88 -6.30
N ALA A 318 -14.82 -24.51 -5.14
CA ALA A 318 -14.56 -25.95 -5.08
C ALA A 318 -15.79 -26.75 -5.54
N SER A 319 -16.99 -26.32 -5.16
CA SER A 319 -18.25 -26.92 -5.62
C SER A 319 -18.52 -26.63 -7.10
N VAL A 320 -18.21 -25.43 -7.57
CA VAL A 320 -18.41 -25.02 -8.98
C VAL A 320 -17.46 -25.75 -9.93
N LEU A 321 -16.20 -25.96 -9.54
CA LEU A 321 -15.21 -26.65 -10.37
C LEU A 321 -15.25 -28.17 -10.24
N GLY A 322 -15.74 -28.69 -9.11
CA GLY A 322 -15.72 -30.12 -8.82
C GLY A 322 -14.31 -30.73 -9.01
N PRO A 323 -14.18 -31.90 -9.66
CA PRO A 323 -12.88 -32.54 -9.90
C PRO A 323 -11.90 -31.68 -10.70
N ALA A 324 -12.39 -30.81 -11.60
CA ALA A 324 -11.53 -29.97 -12.44
C ALA A 324 -10.69 -28.98 -11.63
N PHE A 325 -11.04 -28.74 -10.35
CA PHE A 325 -10.26 -27.91 -9.45
C PHE A 325 -8.80 -28.37 -9.31
N TYR A 326 -8.55 -29.69 -9.40
CA TYR A 326 -7.21 -30.25 -9.37
C TYR A 326 -6.33 -29.80 -10.55
N LEU A 327 -6.92 -29.53 -11.71
CA LEU A 327 -6.18 -29.17 -12.92
C LEU A 327 -5.52 -27.79 -12.86
N PHE A 328 -5.89 -26.96 -11.89
CA PHE A 328 -5.27 -25.67 -11.62
C PHE A 328 -3.97 -25.79 -10.79
N GLU A 329 -3.59 -26.99 -10.33
CA GLU A 329 -2.33 -27.17 -9.62
C GLU A 329 -1.13 -27.07 -10.59
N PRO A 330 -0.13 -26.21 -10.31
CA PRO A 330 1.02 -26.05 -11.20
C PRO A 330 1.81 -27.35 -11.43
N THR A 331 1.80 -28.27 -10.47
CA THR A 331 2.54 -29.53 -10.53
C THR A 331 1.76 -30.70 -11.11
N MET A 332 0.50 -30.50 -11.56
CA MET A 332 -0.33 -31.61 -12.07
C MET A 332 0.30 -32.35 -13.25
N ALA A 333 0.99 -31.63 -14.13
CA ALA A 333 1.66 -32.21 -15.29
C ALA A 333 2.64 -33.34 -14.94
N ASN A 334 3.24 -33.31 -13.73
CA ASN A 334 4.23 -34.29 -13.29
C ASN A 334 3.60 -35.57 -12.72
N SER A 335 2.29 -35.56 -12.43
CA SER A 335 1.59 -36.68 -11.78
C SER A 335 1.14 -37.77 -12.75
N GLY A 336 0.95 -37.43 -14.04
CA GLY A 336 0.37 -38.32 -15.05
C GLY A 336 -1.11 -38.70 -14.82
N VAL A 337 -1.75 -38.17 -13.78
CA VAL A 337 -3.15 -38.46 -13.43
C VAL A 337 -4.10 -37.76 -14.41
N LYS A 338 -5.08 -38.49 -14.93
CA LYS A 338 -6.17 -37.92 -15.75
C LYS A 338 -7.36 -37.59 -14.87
N ILE A 339 -7.80 -36.34 -14.89
CA ILE A 339 -9.01 -35.85 -14.25
C ILE A 339 -10.12 -35.78 -15.30
N GLU A 340 -11.23 -36.46 -15.03
CA GLU A 340 -12.44 -36.34 -15.84
C GLU A 340 -13.14 -35.01 -15.50
N VAL A 341 -13.22 -34.10 -16.50
CA VAL A 341 -13.87 -32.79 -16.37
C VAL A 341 -15.35 -32.92 -16.72
N CYS A 342 -15.68 -33.65 -17.77
CA CYS A 342 -17.04 -34.01 -18.14
C CYS A 342 -17.01 -35.30 -18.97
N PRO A 343 -18.16 -35.94 -19.23
CA PRO A 343 -18.21 -37.12 -20.08
C PRO A 343 -17.51 -36.85 -21.43
N GLY A 344 -16.53 -37.68 -21.77
CA GLY A 344 -15.74 -37.53 -23.01
C GLY A 344 -14.60 -36.51 -22.97
N LEU A 345 -14.35 -35.85 -21.83
CA LEU A 345 -13.24 -34.92 -21.64
C LEU A 345 -12.46 -35.24 -20.35
N ALA A 346 -11.31 -35.89 -20.51
CA ALA A 346 -10.38 -36.15 -19.42
C ALA A 346 -9.01 -35.54 -19.73
N LEU A 347 -8.43 -34.83 -18.76
CA LEU A 347 -7.21 -34.04 -18.93
C LEU A 347 -6.18 -34.39 -17.87
N THR A 348 -4.89 -34.36 -18.23
CA THR A 348 -3.79 -34.41 -17.25
C THR A 348 -3.36 -33.02 -16.78
N LYS A 349 -3.63 -31.99 -17.60
CA LYS A 349 -3.41 -30.58 -17.31
C LYS A 349 -4.34 -29.73 -18.17
N LEU A 350 -4.59 -28.50 -17.76
CA LEU A 350 -5.26 -27.52 -18.62
C LEU A 350 -4.38 -27.17 -19.84
N PRO A 351 -4.99 -26.79 -20.99
CA PRO A 351 -4.25 -26.32 -22.15
C PRO A 351 -3.31 -25.15 -21.82
N GLU A 352 -2.08 -25.17 -22.35
CA GLU A 352 -1.04 -24.17 -22.04
C GLU A 352 -1.38 -22.74 -22.51
N ASN A 353 -2.25 -22.64 -23.52
CA ASN A 353 -2.78 -21.39 -24.07
C ASN A 353 -4.07 -20.92 -23.38
N LEU A 354 -4.56 -21.63 -22.36
CA LEU A 354 -5.69 -21.20 -21.54
C LEU A 354 -5.21 -20.33 -20.36
N TYR A 355 -5.70 -19.09 -20.34
CA TYR A 355 -5.44 -18.12 -19.30
C TYR A 355 -6.73 -17.81 -18.54
N VAL A 356 -6.66 -17.72 -17.21
CA VAL A 356 -7.80 -17.39 -16.36
C VAL A 356 -7.53 -16.07 -15.64
N ILE A 357 -8.43 -15.11 -15.80
CA ILE A 357 -8.41 -13.84 -15.09
C ILE A 357 -9.67 -13.76 -14.24
N ALA A 358 -9.52 -13.85 -12.93
CA ALA A 358 -10.62 -13.71 -11.99
C ALA A 358 -10.62 -12.32 -11.36
N THR A 359 -11.79 -11.82 -10.93
CA THR A 359 -11.88 -10.60 -10.13
C THR A 359 -12.50 -10.89 -8.77
N MET A 360 -12.08 -10.15 -7.74
CA MET A 360 -12.57 -10.28 -6.37
C MET A 360 -12.68 -8.91 -5.70
N ASN A 361 -13.85 -8.59 -5.16
CA ASN A 361 -13.98 -7.45 -4.23
C ASN A 361 -13.54 -7.89 -2.84
N THR A 362 -12.61 -7.12 -2.25
CA THR A 362 -12.08 -7.38 -0.90
C THR A 362 -12.96 -6.83 0.21
N ALA A 363 -13.85 -5.88 -0.11
CA ALA A 363 -14.77 -5.27 0.86
C ALA A 363 -15.95 -6.20 1.23
N ASP A 364 -16.29 -7.15 0.36
CA ASP A 364 -17.43 -8.05 0.52
C ASP A 364 -17.10 -9.18 1.52
N ARG A 365 -17.22 -8.91 2.82
CA ARG A 365 -16.90 -9.87 3.91
C ARG A 365 -17.97 -10.97 4.12
N SER A 366 -19.13 -10.88 3.47
CA SER A 366 -20.23 -11.86 3.55
C SER A 366 -20.09 -13.04 2.58
N LEU A 367 -19.02 -13.07 1.78
CA LEU A 367 -18.83 -14.03 0.69
C LEU A 367 -18.05 -15.28 1.13
N ALA A 368 -18.11 -16.32 0.31
CA ALA A 368 -17.46 -17.60 0.61
C ALA A 368 -15.97 -17.38 0.89
N VAL A 369 -15.49 -17.91 2.02
CA VAL A 369 -14.07 -17.82 2.39
C VAL A 369 -13.24 -18.45 1.28
N VAL A 370 -12.37 -17.65 0.67
CA VAL A 370 -11.39 -18.15 -0.29
C VAL A 370 -10.43 -19.09 0.44
N ASP A 371 -10.55 -20.38 0.17
CA ASP A 371 -9.70 -21.40 0.77
C ASP A 371 -8.22 -21.23 0.36
N PHE A 372 -7.30 -21.61 1.25
CA PHE A 372 -5.86 -21.65 1.02
C PHE A 372 -5.48 -22.45 -0.23
N ALA A 373 -6.28 -23.47 -0.56
CA ALA A 373 -6.09 -24.26 -1.77
C ALA A 373 -6.23 -23.41 -3.06
N LEU A 374 -7.15 -22.45 -3.09
CA LEU A 374 -7.31 -21.51 -4.21
C LEU A 374 -6.13 -20.53 -4.24
N ARG A 375 -5.72 -20.03 -3.06
CA ARG A 375 -4.58 -19.10 -2.94
C ARG A 375 -3.28 -19.67 -3.50
N ARG A 376 -3.08 -20.98 -3.40
CA ARG A 376 -1.90 -21.67 -3.94
C ARG A 376 -1.90 -21.79 -5.47
N ARG A 377 -3.09 -21.93 -6.07
CA ARG A 377 -3.29 -22.23 -7.50
C ARG A 377 -3.36 -20.99 -8.38
N PHE A 378 -3.86 -19.90 -7.83
CA PHE A 378 -3.93 -18.60 -8.50
C PHE A 378 -2.80 -17.70 -8.01
N ALA A 379 -2.26 -16.88 -8.91
CA ALA A 379 -1.49 -15.71 -8.52
C ALA A 379 -2.44 -14.57 -8.16
N TRP A 380 -2.05 -13.74 -7.20
CA TRP A 380 -2.90 -12.66 -6.69
C TRP A 380 -2.26 -11.33 -7.00
N TYR A 381 -3.05 -10.42 -7.58
CA TYR A 381 -2.64 -9.05 -7.84
C TYR A 381 -3.65 -8.11 -7.20
N THR A 382 -3.19 -7.23 -6.30
CA THR A 382 -4.04 -6.26 -5.62
C THR A 382 -4.01 -4.95 -6.39
N LEU A 383 -5.16 -4.54 -6.94
CA LEU A 383 -5.34 -3.21 -7.50
C LEU A 383 -5.66 -2.24 -6.37
N VAL A 384 -4.82 -1.23 -6.21
CA VAL A 384 -4.97 -0.17 -5.20
C VAL A 384 -5.59 1.08 -5.84
N PRO A 385 -6.43 1.83 -5.11
CA PRO A 385 -6.91 3.12 -5.58
C PRO A 385 -5.76 4.06 -5.92
N HIS A 386 -5.78 4.65 -7.11
CA HIS A 386 -4.74 5.58 -7.57
C HIS A 386 -5.31 6.62 -8.53
N ALA A 387 -4.55 7.70 -8.73
CA ALA A 387 -4.88 8.73 -9.69
C ALA A 387 -4.85 8.17 -11.12
N VAL A 388 -5.90 8.43 -11.91
CA VAL A 388 -5.98 7.95 -13.29
C VAL A 388 -6.19 9.07 -14.29
N LYS A 389 -5.71 8.84 -15.51
CA LYS A 389 -6.13 9.62 -16.68
C LYS A 389 -7.34 8.93 -17.31
N PRO A 390 -8.54 9.54 -17.25
CA PRO A 390 -9.75 8.95 -17.81
C PRO A 390 -9.76 9.04 -19.35
N ASP A 391 -10.74 8.35 -19.96
CA ASP A 391 -10.99 8.38 -21.41
C ASP A 391 -11.55 9.75 -21.84
N SER A 392 -11.53 10.03 -23.15
CA SER A 392 -12.05 11.30 -23.71
C SER A 392 -13.50 11.56 -23.28
N GLY A 393 -13.81 12.81 -22.88
CA GLY A 393 -15.13 13.21 -22.40
C GLY A 393 -15.35 13.03 -20.90
N TYR A 394 -14.35 12.51 -20.18
CA TYR A 394 -14.39 12.33 -18.73
C TYR A 394 -13.21 13.03 -18.05
N LYS A 395 -13.39 13.37 -16.77
CA LYS A 395 -12.39 14.03 -15.94
C LYS A 395 -12.29 13.35 -14.57
N PHE A 396 -11.06 13.24 -14.08
CA PHE A 396 -10.79 12.72 -12.74
C PHE A 396 -10.75 13.86 -11.73
N CYS A 397 -11.60 13.77 -10.72
CA CYS A 397 -11.68 14.68 -9.58
C CYS A 397 -10.58 14.36 -8.56
N GLN A 398 -9.33 14.69 -8.93
CA GLN A 398 -8.12 14.38 -8.17
C GLN A 398 -8.15 14.91 -6.74
N LYS A 399 -8.72 16.10 -6.52
CA LYS A 399 -8.75 16.74 -5.21
C LYS A 399 -9.60 15.93 -4.24
N GLU A 400 -10.84 15.62 -4.63
CA GLU A 400 -11.79 14.86 -3.83
C GLU A 400 -11.29 13.43 -3.57
N PHE A 401 -10.63 12.82 -4.55
CA PHE A 401 -9.96 11.54 -4.37
C PHE A 401 -8.84 11.61 -3.32
N ASN A 402 -7.95 12.62 -3.43
CA ASN A 402 -6.85 12.80 -2.48
C ASN A 402 -7.35 13.10 -1.08
N ASP A 403 -8.36 13.97 -0.92
CA ASP A 403 -8.91 14.32 0.38
C ASP A 403 -9.47 13.07 1.11
N ILE A 404 -10.16 12.18 0.39
CA ILE A 404 -10.61 10.89 0.94
C ILE A 404 -9.41 9.95 1.21
N SER A 405 -8.47 9.87 0.27
CA SER A 405 -7.27 9.03 0.40
C SER A 405 -6.45 9.41 1.62
N ASP A 406 -6.31 10.70 1.93
CA ASP A 406 -5.55 11.20 3.07
C ASP A 406 -6.18 10.78 4.39
N ILE A 407 -7.52 10.73 4.47
CA ILE A 407 -8.23 10.21 5.64
C ILE A 407 -7.97 8.71 5.80
N PHE A 408 -8.05 7.92 4.71
CA PHE A 408 -7.71 6.50 4.76
C PHE A 408 -6.26 6.25 5.14
N GLU A 409 -5.32 6.98 4.54
CA GLU A 409 -3.90 6.87 4.83
C GLU A 409 -3.61 7.18 6.29
N LYS A 410 -4.32 8.15 6.90
CA LYS A 410 -4.14 8.52 8.30
C LYS A 410 -4.69 7.50 9.29
N TYR A 411 -5.89 6.97 9.05
CA TYR A 411 -6.63 6.21 10.08
C TYR A 411 -6.82 4.73 9.79
N ALA A 412 -6.87 4.32 8.52
CA ALA A 412 -7.17 2.94 8.16
C ALA A 412 -6.04 2.02 8.62
N THR A 413 -6.38 0.90 9.22
CA THR A 413 -5.46 -0.24 9.34
C THR A 413 -5.07 -0.77 7.96
N ASP A 414 -4.04 -1.62 7.89
CA ASP A 414 -3.60 -2.21 6.62
C ASP A 414 -4.69 -3.05 5.95
N GLU A 415 -5.60 -3.64 6.73
CA GLU A 415 -6.75 -4.37 6.18
C GLU A 415 -7.83 -3.41 5.67
N GLU A 416 -8.13 -2.35 6.41
CA GLU A 416 -9.14 -1.33 6.06
C GLU A 416 -8.75 -0.46 4.86
N LEU A 417 -7.47 -0.36 4.50
CA LEU A 417 -7.05 0.27 3.24
C LEU A 417 -7.75 -0.31 2.01
N ASN A 418 -8.08 -1.61 2.06
CA ASN A 418 -8.79 -2.29 0.98
C ASN A 418 -10.27 -1.90 0.86
N LEU A 419 -10.75 -1.00 1.73
CA LEU A 419 -12.09 -0.40 1.69
C LEU A 419 -12.08 0.98 1.01
N GLN A 420 -10.91 1.56 0.74
CA GLN A 420 -10.83 2.89 0.13
C GLN A 420 -11.58 2.92 -1.21
N PRO A 421 -12.55 3.84 -1.41
CA PRO A 421 -13.25 3.97 -2.68
C PRO A 421 -12.27 4.17 -3.83
N GLY A 422 -12.37 3.33 -4.84
CA GLY A 422 -11.50 3.40 -6.01
C GLY A 422 -11.76 4.62 -6.90
N GLN A 423 -10.85 4.85 -7.83
CA GLN A 423 -10.86 5.98 -8.74
C GLN A 423 -12.15 6.14 -9.55
N ALA A 424 -12.89 5.07 -9.82
CA ALA A 424 -14.13 5.12 -10.60
C ALA A 424 -15.20 6.05 -9.99
N TYR A 425 -15.25 6.17 -8.65
CA TYR A 425 -16.18 7.06 -7.95
C TYR A 425 -15.89 8.56 -8.19
N PHE A 426 -14.69 8.87 -8.66
CA PHE A 426 -14.19 10.24 -8.84
C PHE A 426 -13.98 10.58 -10.32
N ILE A 427 -14.46 9.74 -11.25
CA ILE A 427 -14.45 10.04 -12.69
C ILE A 427 -15.84 10.55 -13.06
N VAL A 428 -15.92 11.77 -13.56
CA VAL A 428 -17.18 12.44 -13.95
C VAL A 428 -17.12 12.91 -15.40
N SER A 429 -18.28 13.23 -15.98
CA SER A 429 -18.38 13.87 -17.30
C SER A 429 -17.68 15.23 -17.30
N GLU A 430 -16.99 15.56 -18.39
CA GLU A 430 -16.38 16.90 -18.57
C GLU A 430 -17.43 18.03 -18.61
N HIS A 431 -18.67 17.71 -19.01
CA HIS A 431 -19.71 18.72 -19.23
C HIS A 431 -20.38 19.22 -17.95
N ASP A 432 -20.35 18.45 -16.85
CA ASP A 432 -21.05 18.77 -15.61
C ASP A 432 -20.26 18.34 -14.35
N GLN A 433 -18.96 18.62 -14.36
CA GLN A 433 -18.04 18.12 -13.35
C GLN A 433 -18.46 18.48 -11.91
N GLY A 434 -18.92 19.71 -11.70
CA GLY A 434 -19.15 20.29 -10.37
C GLY A 434 -20.36 19.69 -9.65
N ASP A 435 -21.48 19.51 -10.36
CA ASP A 435 -22.69 18.97 -9.75
C ASP A 435 -22.70 17.43 -9.77
N GLU A 436 -22.08 16.81 -10.78
CA GLU A 436 -21.93 15.35 -10.80
C GLU A 436 -21.07 14.84 -9.64
N ILE A 437 -19.89 15.45 -9.37
CA ILE A 437 -19.04 14.97 -8.27
C ILE A 437 -19.74 15.11 -6.91
N LYS A 438 -20.49 16.20 -6.69
CA LYS A 438 -21.26 16.37 -5.45
C LYS A 438 -22.33 15.29 -5.31
N THR A 439 -23.03 14.98 -6.39
CA THR A 439 -24.04 13.91 -6.45
C THR A 439 -23.42 12.56 -6.10
N ARG A 440 -22.26 12.23 -6.69
CA ARG A 440 -21.55 10.97 -6.40
C ARG A 440 -21.02 10.93 -4.97
N LEU A 441 -20.47 12.03 -4.46
CA LEU A 441 -20.08 12.11 -3.06
C LEU A 441 -21.28 11.90 -2.12
N GLN A 442 -22.44 12.48 -2.43
CA GLN A 442 -23.64 12.39 -1.60
C GLN A 442 -24.32 11.01 -1.62
N TYR A 443 -24.41 10.39 -2.80
CA TYR A 443 -25.23 9.20 -3.01
C TYR A 443 -24.45 7.91 -3.24
N GLU A 444 -23.13 7.98 -3.49
CA GLU A 444 -22.28 6.80 -3.66
C GLU A 444 -21.22 6.71 -2.57
N VAL A 445 -20.37 7.73 -2.41
CA VAL A 445 -19.22 7.69 -1.49
C VAL A 445 -19.66 7.83 -0.03
N MET A 446 -20.48 8.84 0.30
CA MET A 446 -20.92 9.06 1.68
C MET A 446 -21.69 7.86 2.24
N PRO A 447 -22.66 7.24 1.55
CA PRO A 447 -23.33 6.05 2.05
C PRO A 447 -22.38 4.87 2.29
N LEU A 448 -21.42 4.66 1.39
CA LEU A 448 -20.40 3.61 1.53
C LEU A 448 -19.55 3.82 2.80
N ILE A 449 -19.08 5.05 3.04
CA ILE A 449 -18.31 5.37 4.26
C ILE A 449 -19.19 5.24 5.51
N LYS A 450 -20.48 5.63 5.47
CA LYS A 450 -21.40 5.41 6.59
C LYS A 450 -21.52 3.93 6.95
N GLU A 451 -21.59 3.05 5.95
CA GLU A 451 -21.65 1.60 6.17
C GLU A 451 -20.37 1.08 6.84
N TYR A 452 -19.20 1.53 6.40
CA TYR A 452 -17.93 1.17 7.05
C TYR A 452 -17.91 1.58 8.51
N LEU A 453 -18.26 2.84 8.81
CA LEU A 453 -18.32 3.37 10.17
C LEU A 453 -19.35 2.64 11.04
N ALA A 454 -20.51 2.29 10.47
CA ALA A 454 -21.55 1.53 11.17
C ALA A 454 -21.12 0.11 11.55
N ASN A 455 -20.27 -0.51 10.72
CA ASN A 455 -19.67 -1.82 10.99
C ASN A 455 -18.42 -1.76 11.90
N GLY A 456 -18.12 -0.60 12.48
CA GLY A 456 -16.99 -0.40 13.40
C GLY A 456 -15.63 -0.26 12.72
N MET A 457 -15.60 -0.16 11.38
CA MET A 457 -14.38 0.10 10.61
C MET A 457 -14.11 1.60 10.59
N LEU A 458 -12.83 1.99 10.48
CA LEU A 458 -12.41 3.39 10.38
C LEU A 458 -12.93 4.27 11.54
N ALA A 459 -13.17 3.69 12.71
CA ALA A 459 -13.87 4.38 13.80
C ALA A 459 -13.22 5.71 14.23
N ARG A 460 -11.88 5.79 14.14
CA ARG A 460 -11.10 6.99 14.48
C ARG A 460 -11.17 8.10 13.43
N SER A 461 -11.68 7.83 12.23
CA SER A 461 -11.76 8.81 11.14
C SER A 461 -13.15 9.46 11.02
N LYS A 462 -14.08 9.14 11.92
CA LYS A 462 -15.48 9.58 11.86
C LYS A 462 -15.59 11.09 11.72
N ASP A 463 -14.91 11.85 12.56
CA ASP A 463 -14.99 13.31 12.58
C ASP A 463 -14.41 13.93 11.30
N ASP A 464 -13.27 13.42 10.82
CA ASP A 464 -12.65 13.90 9.58
C ASP A 464 -13.54 13.64 8.36
N PHE A 465 -14.24 12.50 8.29
CA PHE A 465 -15.22 12.26 7.22
C PHE A 465 -16.44 13.18 7.35
N VAL A 466 -17.00 13.34 8.56
CA VAL A 466 -18.14 14.24 8.79
C VAL A 466 -17.80 15.66 8.34
N ASP A 467 -16.64 16.17 8.75
CA ASP A 467 -16.17 17.50 8.38
C ASP A 467 -15.87 17.61 6.88
N TYR A 468 -15.32 16.57 6.25
CA TYR A 468 -15.11 16.54 4.81
C TYR A 468 -16.44 16.70 4.05
N PHE A 469 -17.46 15.87 4.33
CA PHE A 469 -18.73 15.96 3.60
C PHE A 469 -19.49 17.26 3.91
N ARG A 470 -19.47 17.74 5.17
CA ARG A 470 -20.05 19.03 5.55
C ARG A 470 -19.44 20.20 4.79
N ARG A 471 -18.10 20.20 4.63
CA ARG A 471 -17.39 21.29 3.96
C ARG A 471 -17.48 21.20 2.44
N THR A 472 -17.48 20.00 1.88
CA THR A 472 -17.38 19.77 0.43
C THR A 472 -18.74 19.78 -0.25
N ILE A 473 -19.77 19.18 0.38
CA ILE A 473 -21.10 19.03 -0.21
C ILE A 473 -22.23 19.58 0.69
N HIS A 474 -21.93 20.20 1.83
CA HIS A 474 -22.91 20.77 2.76
C HIS A 474 -23.93 19.76 3.31
N GLU A 475 -23.53 18.51 3.46
CA GLU A 475 -24.37 17.44 4.01
C GLU A 475 -23.81 16.89 5.32
N GLU A 476 -24.72 16.56 6.24
CA GLU A 476 -24.39 15.84 7.47
C GLU A 476 -24.45 14.33 7.24
N MET A 477 -23.40 13.62 7.64
CA MET A 477 -23.37 12.15 7.51
C MET A 477 -24.37 11.47 8.45
N PHE A 478 -24.54 11.99 9.67
CA PHE A 478 -25.41 11.38 10.67
C PHE A 478 -26.45 12.41 11.07
N ARG A 479 -27.73 12.10 10.87
CA ARG A 479 -28.86 12.95 11.26
C ARG A 479 -29.62 12.29 12.40
#